data_AF-A0A426GBS9-F1
#
_entry.id   AF-A0A426GBS9-F1
#
_cell.length_a   1.000
_cell.length_b   1.000
_cell.length_c   1.000
_cell.angle_alpha   90.00
_cell.angle_beta   90.00
_cell.angle_gamma   90.00
#
_symmetry.space_group_name_H-M   'P 1'
#
loop_
_entity.id
_entity.type
_entity.pdbx_description
1 polymer ?
#
loop_
_entity_poly.entity_id
_entity_poly.type
_entity_poly.pdbx_seq_one_letter_code
_entity_poly.pdbx_strand_id
1 'polypeptide(L)'
;LVKLQAVGDRYEVRVKGPQVTAGYLDEPEKTAAAFDEEGFYRTGGLALFHDPGDPAQGLVFAGRAAAEFKLSSGTWLYGGALSDGLLKALSPHVT
;
A
#
# COMPACT_ATOMS: atom_id res chain seq x y z
N LEU A 1 2.21 17.20 -0.92
CA LEU A 1 1.89 16.65 -2.26
C LEU A 1 1.63 15.15 -2.14
N VAL A 2 0.67 14.66 -2.90
CA VAL A 2 0.32 13.23 -3.00
C VAL A 2 0.44 12.82 -4.47
N LYS A 3 1.03 11.65 -4.72
CA LYS A 3 1.15 11.01 -6.03
C LYS A 3 0.54 9.62 -5.95
N LEU A 4 -0.25 9.25 -6.96
CA LEU A 4 -0.83 7.91 -7.11
C LEU A 4 -0.07 7.15 -8.18
N GLN A 5 0.82 6.25 -7.77
CA GLN A 5 1.59 5.42 -8.70
C GLN A 5 0.82 4.14 -9.01
N ALA A 6 0.50 3.87 -10.27
CA ALA A 6 -0.22 2.66 -10.65
C ALA A 6 0.57 1.38 -10.29
N VAL A 7 -0.11 0.42 -9.67
CA VAL A 7 0.37 -0.92 -9.30
C VAL A 7 -0.75 -1.92 -9.58
N GLY A 8 -0.72 -2.54 -10.76
CA GLY A 8 -1.82 -3.39 -11.23
C GLY A 8 -3.10 -2.58 -11.43
N ASP A 9 -4.17 -2.97 -10.76
CA ASP A 9 -5.49 -2.31 -10.73
C ASP A 9 -5.64 -1.29 -9.59
N ARG A 10 -4.57 -1.06 -8.81
CA ARG A 10 -4.54 -0.19 -7.63
C ARG A 10 -3.49 0.90 -7.78
N TYR A 11 -3.41 1.76 -6.77
CA TYR A 11 -2.41 2.84 -6.71
C TYR A 11 -1.60 2.76 -5.43
N GLU A 12 -0.27 2.76 -5.53
CA GLU A 12 0.60 3.10 -4.39
C GLU A 12 0.49 4.60 -4.12
N VAL A 13 0.11 4.94 -2.89
CA VAL A 13 0.08 6.33 -2.42
C VAL A 13 1.49 6.75 -2.06
N ARG A 14 2.04 7.75 -2.75
CA ARG A 14 3.33 8.35 -2.45
C ARG A 14 3.18 9.78 -2.00
N VAL A 15 4.03 10.22 -1.08
CA VAL A 15 3.88 11.53 -0.42
C VAL A 15 5.18 12.33 -0.44
N LYS A 16 5.05 13.65 -0.56
CA LYS A 16 6.17 14.60 -0.46
C LYS A 16 5.72 15.83 0.31
N GLY A 17 6.46 16.22 1.34
CA GLY A 17 6.14 17.38 2.18
C GLY A 17 6.92 17.40 3.49
N PRO A 18 6.78 18.46 4.29
CA PRO A 18 7.56 18.67 5.52
C PRO A 18 7.30 17.61 6.60
N GLN A 19 6.18 16.90 6.51
CA GLN A 19 5.84 15.79 7.41
C GLN A 19 6.58 14.48 7.10
N VAL A 20 7.29 14.38 5.97
CA VAL A 20 8.01 13.17 5.55
C VAL A 20 9.39 13.16 6.18
N THR A 21 9.82 11.99 6.68
CA THR A 21 11.17 11.80 7.25
C THR A 21 12.27 12.24 6.27
N ALA A 22 13.39 12.73 6.80
CA ALA A 22 14.60 12.99 6.00
C ALA A 22 15.28 11.68 5.53
N GLY A 23 15.00 10.55 6.20
CA GLY A 23 15.56 9.25 5.87
C GLY A 23 15.57 8.29 7.05
N TYR A 24 16.25 7.17 6.86
CA TYR A 24 16.61 6.23 7.92
C TYR A 24 17.95 6.64 8.53
N LEU A 25 18.05 6.55 9.86
CA LEU A 25 19.26 6.90 10.59
C LEU A 25 20.42 5.97 10.18
N ASP A 26 21.54 6.58 9.78
CA ASP A 26 22.79 5.90 9.37
C ASP A 26 22.64 4.86 8.25
N GLU A 27 21.57 4.98 7.45
CA GLU A 27 21.17 4.00 6.43
C GLU A 27 20.94 4.73 5.09
N PRO A 28 22.00 5.22 4.43
CA PRO A 28 21.89 6.06 3.24
C PRO A 28 21.29 5.31 2.03
N GLU A 29 21.60 4.02 1.87
CA GLU A 29 21.06 3.21 0.79
C GLU A 29 19.56 2.97 0.95
N LYS A 30 19.11 2.60 2.15
CA LYS A 30 17.67 2.45 2.46
C LYS A 30 16.94 3.78 2.31
N THR A 31 17.59 4.87 2.72
CA THR A 31 17.05 6.22 2.54
C THR A 31 16.84 6.51 1.06
N ALA A 32 17.84 6.32 0.21
CA ALA A 32 17.72 6.53 -1.23
C ALA A 32 16.62 5.65 -1.84
N ALA A 33 16.55 4.37 -1.46
CA ALA A 33 15.54 3.44 -1.96
C ALA A 33 14.10 3.77 -1.53
N ALA A 34 13.93 4.51 -0.43
CA ALA A 34 12.61 4.89 0.10
C ALA A 34 11.94 6.01 -0.70
N PHE A 35 12.68 6.72 -1.55
CA PHE A 35 12.14 7.78 -2.41
C PHE A 35 12.14 7.33 -3.87
N ASP A 36 11.29 7.95 -4.68
CA ASP A 36 11.34 7.82 -6.13
C ASP A 36 12.18 8.92 -6.77
N GLU A 37 12.32 8.87 -8.09
CA GLU A 37 13.15 9.78 -8.88
C GLU A 37 12.69 11.24 -8.78
N GLU A 38 11.43 11.48 -8.38
CA GLU A 38 10.83 12.79 -8.18
C GLU A 38 10.89 13.26 -6.71
N GLY A 39 11.44 12.42 -5.84
CA GLY A 39 11.58 12.67 -4.40
C GLY A 39 10.30 12.47 -3.61
N PHE A 40 9.36 11.63 -4.09
CA PHE A 40 8.22 11.19 -3.28
C PHE A 40 8.58 9.95 -2.47
N TYR A 41 8.19 9.94 -1.20
CA TYR A 41 8.33 8.79 -0.32
C TYR A 41 7.38 7.66 -0.72
N ARG A 42 7.95 6.46 -0.90
CA ARG A 42 7.26 5.20 -1.20
C ARG A 42 6.66 4.64 0.09
N THR A 43 5.37 4.86 0.31
CA THR A 43 4.71 4.40 1.55
C THR A 43 4.52 2.88 1.57
N GLY A 44 4.50 2.23 0.39
CA GLY A 44 4.10 0.84 0.23
C GLY A 44 2.62 0.57 0.56
N GLY A 45 1.82 1.61 0.82
CA GLY A 45 0.37 1.53 1.01
C GLY A 45 -0.35 1.66 -0.31
N LEU A 46 -1.25 0.71 -0.58
CA LEU A 46 -2.07 0.69 -1.78
C LEU A 46 -3.44 1.29 -1.48
N ALA A 47 -4.04 1.91 -2.50
CA ALA A 47 -5.35 2.51 -2.44
C ALA A 47 -6.15 2.30 -3.73
N LEU A 48 -7.46 2.36 -3.56
CA LEU A 48 -8.46 2.48 -4.62
C LEU A 48 -9.25 3.77 -4.42
N PHE A 49 -9.88 4.28 -5.47
CA PHE A 49 -10.92 5.28 -5.30
C PHE A 49 -12.13 4.64 -4.60
N HIS A 50 -12.73 5.36 -3.65
CA HIS A 50 -13.98 4.93 -3.03
C HIS A 50 -15.06 4.71 -4.09
N ASP A 51 -15.18 5.66 -5.01
CA ASP A 51 -15.98 5.54 -6.22
C ASP A 51 -15.11 5.94 -7.43
N PRO A 52 -14.81 5.02 -8.37
CA PRO A 52 -14.09 5.35 -9.60
C PRO A 52 -14.78 6.40 -10.47
N GLY A 53 -16.10 6.54 -10.38
CA GLY A 53 -16.90 7.54 -11.09
C GLY A 53 -16.93 8.91 -10.39
N ASP A 54 -16.60 8.96 -9.10
CA ASP A 54 -16.54 10.18 -8.30
C ASP A 54 -15.28 10.21 -7.40
N PRO A 55 -14.11 10.60 -7.96
CA PRO A 55 -12.86 10.67 -7.21
C PRO A 55 -12.88 11.61 -6.00
N ALA A 56 -13.83 12.55 -5.93
CA ALA A 56 -13.95 13.49 -4.83
C ALA A 56 -14.35 12.81 -3.51
N GLN A 57 -14.91 11.61 -3.57
CA GLN A 57 -15.21 10.80 -2.39
C GLN A 57 -13.96 10.25 -1.70
N GLY A 58 -12.79 10.36 -2.34
CA GLY A 58 -11.51 10.03 -1.76
C GLY A 58 -11.08 8.59 -2.01
N LEU A 59 -10.17 8.12 -1.16
CA LEU A 59 -9.45 6.87 -1.32
C LEU A 59 -9.77 5.89 -0.19
N VAL A 60 -9.83 4.60 -0.52
CA VAL A 60 -9.95 3.50 0.43
C VAL A 60 -8.64 2.74 0.48
N PHE A 61 -8.20 2.39 1.69
CA PHE A 61 -7.00 1.59 1.88
C PHE A 61 -7.19 0.18 1.29
N ALA A 62 -6.30 -0.20 0.38
CA ALA A 62 -6.36 -1.44 -0.40
C ALA A 62 -5.16 -2.37 -0.13
N GLY A 63 -4.59 -2.28 1.08
CA GLY A 63 -3.52 -3.16 1.56
C GLY A 63 -2.11 -2.58 1.45
N ARG A 64 -1.10 -3.43 1.65
CA ARG A 64 0.32 -3.09 1.52
C ARG A 64 0.97 -3.91 0.42
N ALA A 65 1.77 -3.26 -0.42
CA ALA A 65 2.49 -3.92 -1.50
C ALA A 65 3.39 -5.07 -1.02
N ALA A 66 3.99 -4.94 0.17
CA ALA A 66 4.87 -5.97 0.75
C ALA A 66 4.12 -7.21 1.27
N ALA A 67 2.79 -7.16 1.43
CA ALA A 67 1.97 -8.28 1.94
C ALA A 67 1.39 -9.14 0.80
N GLU A 68 1.89 -8.97 -0.42
CA GLU A 68 1.39 -9.63 -1.63
C GLU A 68 2.40 -10.67 -2.11
N PHE A 69 1.91 -11.86 -2.42
CA PHE A 69 2.75 -12.92 -2.98
C PHE A 69 2.00 -13.65 -4.09
N LYS A 70 2.78 -14.09 -5.09
CA LYS A 70 2.25 -14.80 -6.24
C LYS A 70 2.28 -16.30 -5.97
N LEU A 71 1.14 -16.96 -6.12
CA LEU A 71 1.05 -18.40 -6.05
C LEU A 71 1.75 -19.07 -7.23
N SER A 72 2.10 -20.35 -7.10
CA SER A 72 2.60 -21.16 -8.22
C SER A 72 1.63 -21.25 -9.39
N SER A 73 0.33 -21.04 -9.15
CA SER A 73 -0.71 -20.92 -10.19
C SER A 73 -0.60 -19.65 -11.04
N GLY A 74 0.22 -18.68 -10.62
CA GLY A 74 0.32 -17.36 -11.23
C GLY A 74 -0.67 -16.33 -10.69
N THR A 75 -1.55 -16.71 -9.78
CA THR A 75 -2.53 -15.81 -9.12
C THR A 75 -1.85 -14.97 -8.05
N TRP A 76 -2.17 -13.67 -7.98
CA TRP A 76 -1.77 -12.80 -6.88
C TRP A 76 -2.68 -13.00 -5.68
N LEU A 77 -2.10 -13.24 -4.50
CA LEU A 77 -2.81 -13.26 -3.23
C LEU A 77 -2.46 -12.03 -2.39
N TYR A 78 -3.51 -11.46 -1.81
CA TYR A 78 -3.44 -10.30 -0.93
C TYR A 78 -3.57 -10.77 0.52
N GLY A 79 -2.43 -10.94 1.21
CA GLY A 79 -2.40 -11.58 2.54
C GLY A 79 -3.25 -10.86 3.59
N GLY A 80 -3.33 -9.53 3.55
CA GLY A 80 -4.13 -8.75 4.50
C GLY A 80 -5.63 -9.04 4.40
N ALA A 81 -6.18 -9.04 3.18
CA ALA A 81 -7.61 -9.30 2.95
C ALA A 81 -7.97 -10.77 3.28
N LEU A 82 -7.07 -11.71 2.98
CA LEU A 82 -7.26 -13.11 3.35
C LEU A 82 -7.31 -13.30 4.87
N SER A 83 -6.34 -12.72 5.59
CA SER A 83 -6.29 -12.79 7.06
C SER A 83 -7.52 -12.13 7.70
N ASP A 84 -7.94 -10.96 7.21
CA ASP A 84 -9.14 -10.28 7.71
C ASP A 84 -10.42 -11.12 7.46
N GLY A 85 -10.56 -11.68 6.26
CA GLY A 85 -11.66 -12.58 5.92
C GLY A 85 -11.70 -13.83 6.80
N LEU A 86 -10.55 -14.46 7.04
CA LEU A 86 -10.43 -15.62 7.92
C LEU A 86 -10.73 -15.26 9.38
N LEU A 87 -10.19 -14.16 9.89
CA LEU A 87 -10.48 -13.68 11.24
C LEU A 87 -11.98 -13.42 11.41
N LYS A 88 -12.61 -12.75 10.46
CA LYS A 88 -14.04 -12.48 10.49
C LYS A 88 -14.86 -13.78 10.48
N ALA A 89 -14.52 -14.72 9.60
CA ALA A 89 -15.22 -16.00 9.48
C ALA A 89 -15.01 -16.92 10.69
N LEU A 90 -13.84 -16.88 11.32
CA LEU A 90 -13.46 -17.76 12.42
C LEU A 90 -13.64 -17.12 13.80
N SER A 91 -13.91 -15.81 13.88
CA SER A 91 -14.12 -15.09 15.15
C SER A 91 -15.17 -15.72 16.07
N PRO A 92 -16.26 -16.37 15.59
CA PRO A 92 -17.21 -17.04 16.49
C PRO A 92 -16.65 -18.32 17.15
N HIS A 93 -15.50 -18.82 16.70
CA HIS A 93 -14.91 -20.10 17.11
C HIS A 93 -13.61 -19.96 17.90
N VAL A 94 -13.13 -18.73 18.09
CA VAL A 94 -11.96 -18.43 18.90
C VAL A 94 -12.46 -17.81 20.21
N THR A 95 -12.29 -18.55 21.32
CA THR A 95 -12.65 -18.12 22.68
C THR A 95 -11.64 -17.13 23.25
#